data_AF-A0AAV7CC54-F1
#
_entry.id   AF-A0AAV7CC54-F1
#
_cell.length_a   1.000
_cell.length_b   1.000
_cell.length_c   1.000
_cell.angle_alpha   90.00
_cell.angle_beta   90.00
_cell.angle_gamma   90.00
#
_symmetry.space_group_name_H-M   'P 1'
#
loop_
_entity.id
_entity.type
_entity.pdbx_description
1 polymer ?
#
loop_
_entity_poly.entity_id
_entity_poly.type
_entity_poly.pdbx_seq_one_letter_code
_entity_poly.pdbx_strand_id
1 'polypeptide(L)'
;MFHCIPLWRCNRHVEFMDKRHCSLLAVPDEIYRYSRSLEELLLDANQLRELPRQFFQLVKLRKLGLSDNEIQRLPPEIANFMQLVELDVSRNDIPEIPESISFCKALQVADFSGNPLTRLPESFPDLESLTCLSINDISLQALPENIGNLSHLMSLELRENLLTYLPESLSQLHRLEELDLGNNEIYNLPESIGSLQRLKDLWLDGNQLAELPPEMGSLKNLLCLDVSENKLERLPEEISGMSSLTDLLVSQNLIEVLPDGIGKLKKLSILKVDQNRLIQLTECIGECESLTELVLTENQLLVLPRSIGKLKKLNNLNVDRNKLMSLPKEIGGCCSLNVFCVRENRLTRIPSEIAQATELHVLDVAGNRLSHLPLSLTSLKLKALWLSDNQSQPLLTFQTDVDMETGEKVLTCVLLPQMPSDPSGQGINIILWLWLFI
;
A
#
# COMPACT_ATOMS: atom_id res chain seq x y z
N MET A 1 -31.89 64.93 -28.59
CA MET A 1 -31.06 64.00 -29.40
C MET A 1 -30.74 62.83 -28.48
N PHE A 2 -31.10 61.62 -28.89
CA PHE A 2 -31.25 60.43 -28.04
C PHE A 2 -29.94 59.97 -27.37
N HIS A 3 -30.10 59.45 -26.14
CA HIS A 3 -29.10 58.74 -25.36
C HIS A 3 -28.44 57.59 -26.15
N CYS A 4 -27.11 57.50 -26.06
CA CYS A 4 -26.38 56.25 -26.29
C CYS A 4 -25.88 55.75 -24.94
N ILE A 5 -26.70 54.91 -24.30
CA ILE A 5 -26.28 54.00 -23.23
C ILE A 5 -25.51 52.87 -23.92
N PRO A 6 -24.29 52.50 -23.49
CA PRO A 6 -23.64 51.29 -23.98
C PRO A 6 -24.37 50.07 -23.41
N LEU A 7 -25.34 49.56 -24.17
CA LEU A 7 -26.07 48.31 -23.95
C LEU A 7 -25.22 47.10 -24.35
N TRP A 8 -24.08 46.85 -23.69
CA TRP A 8 -23.31 45.62 -23.88
C TRP A 8 -22.77 45.10 -22.53
N ARG A 9 -23.66 44.95 -21.53
CA ARG A 9 -23.43 44.00 -20.43
C ARG A 9 -24.13 42.70 -20.78
N CYS A 10 -23.56 41.95 -21.72
CA CYS A 10 -23.83 40.52 -21.78
C CYS A 10 -23.28 39.92 -20.48
N ASN A 11 -24.13 39.70 -19.48
CA ASN A 11 -23.85 38.73 -18.43
C ASN A 11 -23.76 37.37 -19.14
N ARG A 12 -22.58 37.05 -19.69
CA ARG A 12 -22.29 35.70 -20.17
C ARG A 12 -22.39 34.81 -18.95
N HIS A 13 -23.34 33.89 -19.00
CA HIS A 13 -23.51 32.84 -18.02
C HIS A 13 -22.29 31.92 -18.13
N VAL A 14 -21.45 31.94 -17.10
CA VAL A 14 -20.25 31.10 -17.01
C VAL A 14 -20.38 30.31 -15.73
N GLU A 15 -20.49 29.00 -15.88
CA GLU A 15 -20.61 28.03 -14.79
C GLU A 15 -19.25 27.42 -14.43
N PHE A 16 -18.32 27.37 -15.37
CA PHE A 16 -17.00 26.76 -15.20
C PHE A 16 -15.88 27.72 -15.60
N MET A 17 -14.83 27.79 -14.78
CA MET A 17 -13.61 28.50 -15.10
C MET A 17 -12.36 27.74 -14.64
N ASP A 18 -11.43 27.54 -15.56
CA ASP A 18 -10.12 26.92 -15.31
C ASP A 18 -9.02 27.96 -15.51
N LYS A 19 -8.23 28.20 -14.46
CA LYS A 19 -7.03 29.03 -14.46
C LYS A 19 -5.87 28.33 -13.76
N ARG A 20 -5.79 27.00 -13.88
CA ARG A 20 -4.66 26.24 -13.36
C ARG A 20 -3.37 26.61 -14.10
N HIS A 21 -2.22 26.52 -13.41
CA HIS A 21 -0.90 26.74 -14.02
C HIS A 21 -0.75 28.08 -14.76
N CYS A 22 -1.44 29.14 -14.28
CA CYS A 22 -1.45 30.45 -14.92
C CYS A 22 -0.46 31.44 -14.30
N SER A 23 0.36 30.99 -13.33
CA SER A 23 1.28 31.83 -12.56
C SER A 23 0.57 33.03 -11.93
N LEU A 24 -0.65 32.83 -11.43
CA LEU A 24 -1.45 33.87 -10.82
C LEU A 24 -0.89 34.24 -9.45
N LEU A 25 -0.61 35.53 -9.24
CA LEU A 25 -0.22 36.09 -7.94
C LEU A 25 -1.43 36.47 -7.06
N ALA A 26 -2.59 36.65 -7.69
CA ALA A 26 -3.85 37.00 -7.03
C ALA A 26 -5.03 36.50 -7.87
N VAL A 27 -6.19 36.33 -7.23
CA VAL A 27 -7.44 35.93 -7.92
C VAL A 27 -7.85 37.02 -8.93
N PRO A 28 -7.96 36.72 -10.24
CA PRO A 28 -8.31 37.71 -11.25
C PRO A 28 -9.70 38.36 -11.05
N ASP A 29 -9.77 39.69 -11.16
CA ASP A 29 -11.02 40.47 -11.01
C ASP A 29 -12.15 40.06 -11.96
N GLU A 30 -11.81 39.45 -13.09
CA GLU A 30 -12.79 38.96 -14.06
C GLU A 30 -13.66 37.84 -13.50
N ILE A 31 -13.17 37.05 -12.53
CA ILE A 31 -13.92 35.97 -11.87
C ILE A 31 -15.17 36.54 -11.19
N TYR A 32 -15.06 37.70 -10.53
CA TYR A 32 -16.17 38.30 -9.77
C TYR A 32 -17.33 38.75 -10.66
N ARG A 33 -17.13 38.89 -11.98
CA ARG A 33 -18.19 39.19 -12.94
C ARG A 33 -19.20 38.05 -13.05
N TYR A 34 -18.80 36.84 -12.66
CA TYR A 34 -19.59 35.61 -12.74
C TYR A 34 -20.11 35.14 -11.37
N SER A 35 -20.12 36.02 -10.35
CA SER A 35 -20.55 35.69 -8.98
C SER A 35 -21.96 35.11 -8.83
N ARG A 36 -22.81 35.29 -9.86
CA ARG A 36 -24.17 34.76 -9.88
C ARG A 36 -24.33 33.44 -10.63
N SER A 37 -23.31 32.99 -11.36
CA SER A 37 -23.39 31.81 -12.24
C SER A 37 -22.27 30.80 -12.04
N LEU A 38 -21.12 31.18 -11.49
CA LEU A 38 -19.96 30.31 -11.40
C LEU A 38 -20.18 29.19 -10.39
N GLU A 39 -20.12 27.94 -10.86
CA GLU A 39 -20.29 26.72 -10.09
C GLU A 39 -18.97 25.97 -9.89
N GLU A 40 -18.04 26.08 -10.82
CA GLU A 40 -16.75 25.40 -10.77
C GLU A 40 -15.61 26.38 -11.06
N LEU A 41 -14.65 26.42 -10.15
CA LEU A 41 -13.48 27.29 -10.26
C LEU A 41 -12.22 26.52 -9.90
N LEU A 42 -11.30 26.38 -10.86
CA LEU A 42 -10.02 25.71 -10.68
C LEU A 42 -8.89 26.73 -10.75
N LEU A 43 -8.18 26.89 -9.64
CA LEU A 43 -7.09 27.85 -9.42
C LEU A 43 -5.80 27.14 -8.97
N ASP A 44 -5.71 25.83 -9.18
CA ASP A 44 -4.60 24.98 -8.76
C ASP A 44 -3.27 25.37 -9.41
N ALA A 45 -2.16 25.07 -8.74
CA ALA A 45 -0.79 25.30 -9.21
C ALA A 45 -0.55 26.76 -9.65
N ASN A 46 -0.79 27.69 -8.73
CA ASN A 46 -0.55 29.13 -8.90
C ASN A 46 0.31 29.65 -7.71
N GLN A 47 0.31 30.96 -7.47
CA GLN A 47 1.09 31.63 -6.42
C GLN A 47 0.15 32.51 -5.57
N LEU A 48 -1.08 32.05 -5.35
CA LEU A 48 -2.09 32.77 -4.59
C LEU A 48 -1.72 32.75 -3.10
N ARG A 49 -1.61 33.92 -2.49
CA ARG A 49 -1.30 34.05 -1.04
C ARG A 49 -2.52 34.25 -0.15
N GLU A 50 -3.55 34.88 -0.70
CA GLU A 50 -4.78 35.21 0.03
C GLU A 50 -6.00 35.12 -0.88
N LEU A 51 -7.14 34.81 -0.26
CA LEU A 51 -8.45 34.90 -0.89
C LEU A 51 -9.16 36.17 -0.40
N PRO A 52 -9.41 37.16 -1.27
CA PRO A 52 -10.02 38.42 -0.86
C PRO A 52 -11.49 38.22 -0.47
N ARG A 53 -12.04 39.09 0.39
CA ARG A 53 -13.45 38.99 0.86
C ARG A 53 -14.50 38.85 -0.26
N GLN A 54 -14.25 39.48 -1.41
CA GLN A 54 -15.14 39.42 -2.58
C GLN A 54 -15.22 38.01 -3.19
N PHE A 55 -14.17 37.18 -3.01
CA PHE A 55 -14.13 35.78 -3.44
C PHE A 55 -15.26 34.96 -2.82
N PHE A 56 -15.57 35.21 -1.54
CA PHE A 56 -16.61 34.51 -0.80
C PHE A 56 -18.03 34.99 -1.16
N GLN A 57 -18.19 35.77 -2.23
CA GLN A 57 -19.49 36.12 -2.83
C GLN A 57 -19.86 35.19 -4.00
N LEU A 58 -18.97 34.26 -4.39
CA LEU A 58 -19.21 33.22 -5.40
C LEU A 58 -20.10 32.09 -4.83
N VAL A 59 -21.28 32.43 -4.31
CA VAL A 59 -22.17 31.54 -3.51
C VAL A 59 -22.76 30.36 -4.28
N LYS A 60 -22.54 30.30 -5.59
CA LYS A 60 -22.96 29.20 -6.48
C LYS A 60 -21.88 28.13 -6.65
N LEU A 61 -20.67 28.34 -6.11
CA LEU A 61 -19.60 27.36 -6.21
C LEU A 61 -20.02 26.02 -5.60
N ARG A 62 -19.81 24.98 -6.39
CA ARG A 62 -19.94 23.56 -6.09
C ARG A 62 -18.58 22.86 -6.09
N LYS A 63 -17.63 23.33 -6.91
CA LYS A 63 -16.27 22.80 -6.95
C LYS A 63 -15.26 23.94 -6.90
N LEU A 64 -14.31 23.83 -5.97
CA LEU A 64 -13.23 24.79 -5.81
C LEU A 64 -11.89 24.06 -5.68
N GLY A 65 -11.03 24.22 -6.70
CA GLY A 65 -9.64 23.76 -6.69
C GLY A 65 -8.71 24.93 -6.40
N LEU A 66 -7.89 24.79 -5.36
CA LEU A 66 -6.89 25.74 -4.89
C LEU A 66 -5.56 25.03 -4.56
N SER A 67 -5.34 23.80 -5.03
CA SER A 67 -4.16 23.03 -4.67
C SER A 67 -2.87 23.72 -5.14
N ASP A 68 -1.74 23.41 -4.51
CA ASP A 68 -0.41 23.89 -4.93
C ASP A 68 -0.36 25.43 -5.09
N ASN A 69 -0.63 26.15 -3.99
CA ASN A 69 -0.56 27.61 -3.91
C ASN A 69 0.24 28.04 -2.65
N GLU A 70 0.21 29.33 -2.30
CA GLU A 70 0.88 29.89 -1.11
C GLU A 70 -0.17 30.43 -0.11
N ILE A 71 -1.38 29.84 -0.07
CA ILE A 71 -2.52 30.39 0.70
C ILE A 71 -2.24 30.26 2.20
N GLN A 72 -2.18 31.38 2.90
CA GLN A 72 -1.74 31.42 4.30
C GLN A 72 -2.88 31.24 5.31
N ARG A 73 -4.15 31.29 4.85
CA ARG A 73 -5.31 31.17 5.73
C ARG A 73 -6.59 30.85 4.94
N LEU A 74 -7.45 30.05 5.56
CA LEU A 74 -8.85 29.89 5.16
C LEU A 74 -9.72 30.75 6.09
N PRO A 75 -10.27 31.89 5.64
CA PRO A 75 -10.98 32.80 6.53
C PRO A 75 -12.42 32.31 6.82
N PRO A 76 -13.08 32.79 7.90
CA PRO A 76 -14.41 32.31 8.28
C PRO A 76 -15.50 32.48 7.22
N GLU A 77 -15.31 33.41 6.29
CA GLU A 77 -16.20 33.63 5.13
C GLU A 77 -16.34 32.41 4.21
N ILE A 78 -15.52 31.36 4.36
CA ILE A 78 -15.71 30.06 3.69
C ILE A 78 -17.13 29.50 3.89
N ALA A 79 -17.76 29.82 5.03
CA ALA A 79 -19.15 29.49 5.35
C ALA A 79 -20.18 29.98 4.32
N ASN A 80 -19.83 30.93 3.45
CA ASN A 80 -20.72 31.41 2.39
C ASN A 80 -20.88 30.40 1.26
N PHE A 81 -19.96 29.45 1.09
CA PHE A 81 -20.04 28.42 0.04
C PHE A 81 -20.90 27.23 0.49
N MET A 82 -22.15 27.52 0.85
CA MET A 82 -23.12 26.52 1.33
C MET A 82 -23.47 25.44 0.28
N GLN A 83 -23.17 25.69 -1.00
CA GLN A 83 -23.39 24.77 -2.12
C GLN A 83 -22.13 23.99 -2.51
N LEU A 84 -21.01 24.22 -1.82
CA LEU A 84 -19.73 23.59 -2.14
C LEU A 84 -19.81 22.10 -1.86
N VAL A 85 -19.46 21.30 -2.85
CA VAL A 85 -19.45 19.84 -2.84
C VAL A 85 -18.02 19.32 -2.80
N GLU A 86 -17.10 19.98 -3.51
CA GLU A 86 -15.69 19.62 -3.58
C GLU A 86 -14.82 20.83 -3.24
N LEU A 87 -13.92 20.65 -2.28
CA LEU A 87 -12.90 21.63 -1.89
C LEU A 87 -11.54 20.96 -1.87
N ASP A 88 -10.63 21.45 -2.70
CA ASP A 88 -9.21 21.07 -2.64
C ASP A 88 -8.41 22.32 -2.30
N VAL A 89 -7.80 22.33 -1.12
CA VAL A 89 -6.86 23.36 -0.66
C VAL A 89 -5.52 22.74 -0.27
N SER A 90 -5.23 21.54 -0.80
CA SER A 90 -4.00 20.81 -0.49
C SER A 90 -2.75 21.59 -0.91
N ARG A 91 -1.61 21.30 -0.28
CA ARG A 91 -0.29 21.89 -0.63
C ARG A 91 -0.32 23.42 -0.62
N ASN A 92 -0.66 23.97 0.55
CA ASN A 92 -0.72 25.40 0.83
C ASN A 92 -0.07 25.70 2.20
N ASP A 93 -0.13 26.95 2.66
CA ASP A 93 0.44 27.39 3.93
C ASP A 93 -0.65 27.62 5.01
N ILE A 94 -1.75 26.85 5.01
CA ILE A 94 -2.89 27.06 5.90
C ILE A 94 -2.62 26.42 7.28
N PRO A 95 -2.51 27.20 8.38
CA PRO A 95 -2.18 26.65 9.69
C PRO A 95 -3.38 26.17 10.50
N GLU A 96 -4.60 26.61 10.14
CA GLU A 96 -5.84 26.21 10.79
C GLU A 96 -7.03 26.23 9.83
N ILE A 97 -7.98 25.32 10.06
CA ILE A 97 -9.30 25.33 9.43
C ILE A 97 -10.27 26.05 10.39
N PRO A 98 -11.04 27.06 9.93
CA PRO A 98 -11.96 27.79 10.80
C PRO A 98 -13.17 26.92 11.19
N GLU A 99 -13.70 27.09 12.40
CA GLU A 99 -14.95 26.42 12.87
C GLU A 99 -16.13 26.63 11.89
N SER A 100 -16.15 27.74 11.17
CA SER A 100 -17.22 28.04 10.22
C SER A 100 -17.20 27.15 8.97
N ILE A 101 -16.19 26.29 8.77
CA ILE A 101 -16.20 25.27 7.72
C ILE A 101 -17.43 24.37 7.82
N SER A 102 -17.91 24.11 9.04
CA SER A 102 -19.09 23.32 9.36
C SER A 102 -20.39 23.80 8.69
N PHE A 103 -20.44 25.04 8.17
CA PHE A 103 -21.57 25.57 7.39
C PHE A 103 -21.58 25.10 5.93
N CYS A 104 -20.50 24.52 5.42
CA CYS A 104 -20.43 23.93 4.08
C CYS A 104 -21.14 22.57 4.05
N LYS A 105 -22.44 22.54 4.38
CA LYS A 105 -23.23 21.32 4.59
C LYS A 105 -23.37 20.42 3.35
N ALA A 106 -23.08 20.95 2.16
CA ALA A 106 -23.09 20.18 0.91
C ALA A 106 -21.74 19.49 0.61
N LEU A 107 -20.70 19.74 1.41
CA LEU A 107 -19.34 19.28 1.16
C LEU A 107 -19.27 17.76 1.26
N GLN A 108 -18.80 17.12 0.19
CA GLN A 108 -18.70 15.67 0.04
C GLN A 108 -17.25 15.22 -0.09
N VAL A 109 -16.40 16.04 -0.72
CA VAL A 109 -14.98 15.75 -0.91
C VAL A 109 -14.19 16.95 -0.41
N ALA A 110 -13.25 16.70 0.49
CA ALA A 110 -12.37 17.73 1.00
C ALA A 110 -10.93 17.22 1.09
N ASP A 111 -10.00 17.95 0.49
CA ASP A 111 -8.57 17.70 0.61
C ASP A 111 -7.88 18.90 1.26
N PHE A 112 -7.28 18.64 2.42
CA PHE A 112 -6.50 19.60 3.22
C PHE A 112 -5.03 19.19 3.33
N SER A 113 -4.59 18.16 2.61
CA SER A 113 -3.26 17.54 2.73
C SER A 113 -2.12 18.52 2.46
N GLY A 114 -0.94 18.30 3.03
CA GLY A 114 0.23 19.13 2.77
C GLY A 114 0.07 20.59 3.21
N ASN A 115 -0.64 20.82 4.32
CA ASN A 115 -0.76 22.11 4.99
C ASN A 115 -0.21 21.99 6.42
N PRO A 116 0.31 23.05 7.03
CA PRO A 116 0.82 23.02 8.41
C PRO A 116 -0.30 22.99 9.48
N LEU A 117 -1.31 22.13 9.31
CA LEU A 117 -2.47 22.00 10.19
C LEU A 117 -2.17 21.09 11.39
N THR A 118 -2.19 21.64 12.60
CA THR A 118 -1.92 20.82 13.81
C THR A 118 -3.14 20.08 14.36
N ARG A 119 -4.35 20.50 13.97
CA ARG A 119 -5.63 19.96 14.46
C ARG A 119 -6.79 20.26 13.51
N LEU A 120 -7.85 19.46 13.61
CA LEU A 120 -9.16 19.79 13.06
C LEU A 120 -9.98 20.60 14.09
N PRO A 121 -10.87 21.52 13.64
CA PRO A 121 -11.78 22.25 14.53
C PRO A 121 -12.82 21.31 15.18
N GLU A 122 -13.38 21.70 16.33
CA GLU A 122 -14.33 20.85 17.08
C GLU A 122 -15.64 20.62 16.30
N SER A 123 -16.05 21.59 15.48
CA SER A 123 -17.22 21.49 14.60
C SER A 123 -16.96 20.75 13.28
N PHE A 124 -15.73 20.28 13.02
CA PHE A 124 -15.41 19.59 11.76
C PHE A 124 -16.32 18.37 11.50
N PRO A 125 -16.62 17.52 12.51
CA PRO A 125 -17.50 16.37 12.31
C PRO A 125 -18.98 16.73 12.05
N ASP A 126 -19.36 18.02 12.02
CA ASP A 126 -20.70 18.46 11.60
C ASP A 126 -20.86 18.54 10.06
N LEU A 127 -19.80 18.21 9.30
CA LEU A 127 -19.82 18.04 7.84
C LEU A 127 -20.46 16.70 7.47
N GLU A 128 -21.74 16.51 7.81
CA GLU A 128 -22.44 15.22 7.74
C GLU A 128 -22.54 14.63 6.31
N SER A 129 -22.39 15.45 5.28
CA SER A 129 -22.40 15.03 3.87
C SER A 129 -21.05 14.51 3.38
N LEU A 130 -19.99 14.62 4.19
CA LEU A 130 -18.63 14.28 3.77
C LEU A 130 -18.52 12.79 3.49
N THR A 131 -17.93 12.48 2.34
CA THR A 131 -17.75 11.12 1.81
C THR A 131 -16.29 10.76 1.62
N CYS A 132 -15.44 11.73 1.31
CA CYS A 132 -14.01 11.57 1.17
C CYS A 132 -13.31 12.72 1.89
N LEU A 133 -12.34 12.39 2.73
CA LEU A 133 -11.54 13.33 3.49
C LEU A 133 -10.07 12.94 3.41
N SER A 134 -9.27 13.80 2.79
CA SER A 134 -7.81 13.65 2.72
C SER A 134 -7.15 14.73 3.57
N ILE A 135 -6.33 14.27 4.52
CA ILE A 135 -5.61 15.11 5.48
C ILE A 135 -4.20 14.53 5.69
N ASN A 136 -3.53 14.22 4.59
CA ASN A 136 -2.19 13.62 4.62
C ASN A 136 -1.12 14.69 4.87
N ASP A 137 -0.01 14.34 5.54
CA ASP A 137 1.14 15.25 5.75
C ASP A 137 0.74 16.62 6.30
N ILE A 138 0.06 16.64 7.45
CA ILE A 138 -0.26 17.89 8.15
C ILE A 138 0.35 17.99 9.56
N SER A 139 1.01 16.94 10.06
CA SER A 139 1.44 16.82 11.46
C SER A 139 0.27 16.77 12.47
N LEU A 140 -0.85 16.15 12.10
CA LEU A 140 -2.02 15.97 12.97
C LEU A 140 -1.68 15.06 14.16
N GLN A 141 -1.92 15.54 15.38
CA GLN A 141 -1.59 14.77 16.59
C GLN A 141 -2.75 13.91 17.10
N ALA A 142 -4.00 14.33 16.84
CA ALA A 142 -5.19 13.61 17.26
C ALA A 142 -6.38 13.93 16.34
N LEU A 143 -7.27 12.95 16.19
CA LEU A 143 -8.60 13.15 15.61
C LEU A 143 -9.57 13.69 16.67
N PRO A 144 -10.61 14.46 16.29
CA PRO A 144 -11.70 14.80 17.19
C PRO A 144 -12.39 13.55 17.76
N GLU A 145 -12.74 13.58 19.05
CA GLU A 145 -13.40 12.44 19.74
C GLU A 145 -14.76 12.07 19.12
N ASN A 146 -15.38 12.99 18.38
CA ASN A 146 -16.65 12.83 17.67
C ASN A 146 -16.48 12.62 16.15
N ILE A 147 -15.30 12.21 15.65
CA ILE A 147 -15.07 11.96 14.22
C ILE A 147 -16.10 10.97 13.61
N GLY A 148 -16.62 10.05 14.43
CA GLY A 148 -17.71 9.13 14.08
C GLY A 148 -19.00 9.78 13.56
N ASN A 149 -19.22 11.08 13.82
CA ASN A 149 -20.37 11.82 13.31
C ASN A 149 -20.37 11.97 11.78
N LEU A 150 -19.22 11.79 11.12
CA LEU A 150 -19.09 11.76 9.67
C LEU A 150 -19.66 10.44 9.09
N SER A 151 -20.92 10.13 9.39
CA SER A 151 -21.57 8.84 9.12
C SER A 151 -21.72 8.48 7.62
N HIS A 152 -21.46 9.43 6.72
CA HIS A 152 -21.42 9.22 5.27
C HIS A 152 -20.01 8.97 4.71
N LEU A 153 -18.98 9.06 5.54
CA LEU A 153 -17.58 8.92 5.12
C LEU A 153 -17.32 7.51 4.60
N MET A 154 -16.73 7.45 3.41
CA MET A 154 -16.37 6.24 2.69
C MET A 154 -14.85 6.10 2.57
N SER A 155 -14.12 7.21 2.46
CA SER A 155 -12.66 7.23 2.43
C SER A 155 -12.11 8.27 3.40
N LEU A 156 -11.15 7.85 4.23
CA LEU A 156 -10.45 8.69 5.21
C LEU A 156 -8.94 8.45 5.08
N GLU A 157 -8.23 9.46 4.59
CA GLU A 157 -6.78 9.41 4.40
C GLU A 157 -6.07 10.33 5.42
N LEU A 158 -5.21 9.74 6.22
CA LEU A 158 -4.51 10.37 7.35
C LEU A 158 -3.01 10.00 7.35
N ARG A 159 -2.46 9.64 6.19
CA ARG A 159 -1.07 9.21 6.04
C ARG A 159 -0.09 10.33 6.42
N GLU A 160 1.08 9.97 6.93
CA GLU A 160 2.15 10.92 7.26
C GLU A 160 1.72 11.97 8.29
N ASN A 161 1.12 11.52 9.39
CA ASN A 161 0.75 12.37 10.52
C ASN A 161 1.44 11.91 11.80
N LEU A 162 1.05 12.49 12.94
CA LEU A 162 1.60 12.20 14.26
C LEU A 162 0.54 11.57 15.17
N LEU A 163 -0.41 10.83 14.60
CA LEU A 163 -1.47 10.18 15.37
C LEU A 163 -0.86 9.09 16.24
N THR A 164 -1.18 9.10 17.52
CA THR A 164 -0.72 8.08 18.48
C THR A 164 -1.81 7.08 18.87
N TYR A 165 -3.08 7.47 18.68
CA TYR A 165 -4.26 6.64 18.95
C TYR A 165 -5.42 7.03 18.04
N LEU A 166 -6.45 6.18 17.99
CA LEU A 166 -7.71 6.43 17.30
C LEU A 166 -8.85 6.57 18.33
N PRO A 167 -9.77 7.54 18.19
CA PRO A 167 -10.91 7.68 19.08
C PRO A 167 -11.91 6.52 18.89
N GLU A 168 -12.59 6.10 19.95
CA GLU A 168 -13.57 5.00 19.90
C GLU A 168 -14.71 5.26 18.90
N SER A 169 -15.08 6.54 18.70
CA SER A 169 -16.14 6.95 17.77
C SER A 169 -15.82 6.65 16.31
N LEU A 170 -14.55 6.41 15.94
CA LEU A 170 -14.17 6.00 14.58
C LEU A 170 -14.98 4.78 14.11
N SER A 171 -15.31 3.87 15.04
CA SER A 171 -16.14 2.68 14.79
C SER A 171 -17.57 2.97 14.29
N GLN A 172 -18.04 4.22 14.41
CA GLN A 172 -19.35 4.69 13.95
C GLN A 172 -19.37 5.03 12.45
N LEU A 173 -18.21 5.05 11.79
CA LEU A 173 -18.07 5.26 10.35
C LEU A 173 -18.51 4.00 9.58
N HIS A 174 -19.78 3.62 9.69
CA HIS A 174 -20.35 2.37 9.15
C HIS A 174 -20.36 2.28 7.61
N ARG A 175 -19.98 3.36 6.92
CA ARG A 175 -19.82 3.44 5.46
C ARG A 175 -18.37 3.43 4.99
N LEU A 176 -17.41 3.46 5.92
CA LEU A 176 -16.00 3.52 5.58
C LEU A 176 -15.59 2.26 4.81
N GLU A 177 -15.02 2.48 3.64
CA GLU A 177 -14.49 1.45 2.74
C GLU A 177 -12.96 1.51 2.71
N GLU A 178 -12.38 2.71 2.86
CA GLU A 178 -10.94 2.95 2.82
C GLU A 178 -10.49 3.74 4.06
N LEU A 179 -9.46 3.26 4.75
CA LEU A 179 -8.82 3.93 5.87
C LEU A 179 -7.29 3.86 5.72
N ASP A 180 -6.67 5.00 5.40
CA ASP A 180 -5.21 5.13 5.35
C ASP A 180 -4.69 5.83 6.60
N LEU A 181 -3.91 5.10 7.40
CA LEU A 181 -3.24 5.55 8.61
C LEU A 181 -1.72 5.32 8.53
N GLY A 182 -1.19 5.10 7.32
CA GLY A 182 0.23 4.82 7.10
C GLY A 182 1.13 5.94 7.62
N ASN A 183 2.36 5.61 8.04
CA ASN A 183 3.35 6.57 8.53
C ASN A 183 2.82 7.49 9.65
N ASN A 184 2.37 6.89 10.75
CA ASN A 184 1.94 7.58 11.97
C ASN A 184 2.71 7.04 13.20
N GLU A 185 2.31 7.43 14.41
CA GLU A 185 2.90 6.96 15.66
C GLU A 185 1.95 6.05 16.45
N ILE A 186 1.01 5.39 15.77
CA ILE A 186 -0.05 4.60 16.42
C ILE A 186 0.58 3.36 17.07
N TYR A 187 0.43 3.25 18.38
CA TYR A 187 0.99 2.12 19.14
C TYR A 187 -0.03 1.03 19.46
N ASN A 188 -1.34 1.33 19.41
CA ASN A 188 -2.43 0.37 19.59
C ASN A 188 -3.66 0.77 18.76
N LEU A 189 -4.44 -0.23 18.33
CA LEU A 189 -5.76 -0.04 17.74
C LEU A 189 -6.87 -0.31 18.75
N PRO A 190 -8.00 0.42 18.72
CA PRO A 190 -9.14 0.10 19.55
C PRO A 190 -9.83 -1.19 19.06
N GLU A 191 -10.33 -2.02 19.98
CA GLU A 191 -11.12 -3.23 19.67
C GLU A 191 -12.31 -2.92 18.73
N SER A 192 -12.87 -1.71 18.87
CA SER A 192 -14.00 -1.23 18.07
C SER A 192 -13.70 -1.10 16.57
N ILE A 193 -12.43 -1.15 16.14
CA ILE A 193 -12.03 -1.17 14.72
C ILE A 193 -12.72 -2.31 13.96
N GLY A 194 -12.97 -3.45 14.61
CA GLY A 194 -13.70 -4.59 14.04
C GLY A 194 -15.15 -4.28 13.64
N SER A 195 -15.69 -3.13 14.05
CA SER A 195 -17.06 -2.70 13.72
C SER A 195 -17.18 -2.05 12.33
N LEU A 196 -16.07 -1.76 11.65
CA LEU A 196 -16.03 -1.18 10.31
C LEU A 196 -16.37 -2.21 9.23
N GLN A 197 -17.61 -2.71 9.25
CA GLN A 197 -18.05 -3.85 8.45
C GLN A 197 -18.00 -3.64 6.92
N ARG A 198 -17.85 -2.40 6.44
CA ARG A 198 -17.71 -2.08 5.01
C ARG A 198 -16.26 -1.89 4.56
N LEU A 199 -15.31 -1.89 5.48
CA LEU A 199 -13.91 -1.64 5.20
C LEU A 199 -13.38 -2.70 4.22
N LYS A 200 -12.72 -2.22 3.17
CA LYS A 200 -12.07 -2.99 2.10
C LYS A 200 -10.57 -2.83 2.18
N ASP A 201 -10.09 -1.61 2.42
CA ASP A 201 -8.67 -1.30 2.43
C ASP A 201 -8.30 -0.63 3.77
N LEU A 202 -7.32 -1.22 4.45
CA LEU A 202 -6.78 -0.73 5.72
C LEU A 202 -5.26 -0.68 5.64
N TRP A 203 -4.72 0.54 5.60
CA TRP A 203 -3.28 0.79 5.61
C TRP A 203 -2.84 1.31 6.98
N LEU A 204 -1.94 0.58 7.60
CA LEU A 204 -1.36 0.83 8.92
C LEU A 204 0.17 0.72 8.88
N ASP A 205 0.75 0.75 7.68
CA ASP A 205 2.20 0.68 7.47
C ASP A 205 2.93 1.81 8.21
N GLY A 206 4.18 1.58 8.65
CA GLY A 206 5.00 2.64 9.24
C GLY A 206 4.44 3.18 10.57
N ASN A 207 3.93 2.31 11.43
CA ASN A 207 3.40 2.67 12.75
C ASN A 207 4.21 1.99 13.88
N GLN A 208 3.70 2.01 15.11
CA GLN A 208 4.36 1.48 16.29
C GLN A 208 3.58 0.31 16.92
N LEU A 209 2.72 -0.36 16.16
CA LEU A 209 1.83 -1.41 16.64
C LEU A 209 2.63 -2.62 17.14
N ALA A 210 2.39 -3.02 18.40
CA ALA A 210 2.97 -4.24 18.98
C ALA A 210 2.08 -5.47 18.79
N GLU A 211 0.76 -5.26 18.68
CA GLU A 211 -0.23 -6.31 18.43
C GLU A 211 -1.42 -5.77 17.61
N LEU A 212 -2.17 -6.68 17.00
CA LEU A 212 -3.45 -6.39 16.36
C LEU A 212 -4.58 -6.94 17.23
N PRO A 213 -5.68 -6.18 17.45
CA PRO A 213 -6.80 -6.66 18.25
C PRO A 213 -7.50 -7.84 17.54
N PRO A 214 -7.87 -8.91 18.27
CA PRO A 214 -8.60 -10.07 17.70
C PRO A 214 -9.88 -9.68 16.94
N GLU A 215 -10.53 -8.59 17.34
CA GLU A 215 -11.77 -8.08 16.75
C GLU A 215 -11.63 -7.70 15.27
N MET A 216 -10.40 -7.43 14.78
CA MET A 216 -10.13 -7.24 13.36
C MET A 216 -10.55 -8.44 12.50
N GLY A 217 -10.60 -9.64 13.08
CA GLY A 217 -11.16 -10.83 12.41
C GLY A 217 -12.63 -10.66 11.97
N SER A 218 -13.34 -9.65 12.49
CA SER A 218 -14.72 -9.33 12.11
C SER A 218 -14.83 -8.55 10.80
N LEU A 219 -13.72 -8.06 10.22
CA LEU A 219 -13.67 -7.30 8.97
C LEU A 219 -13.82 -8.21 7.75
N LYS A 220 -15.00 -8.81 7.57
CA LYS A 220 -15.25 -9.84 6.55
C LYS A 220 -15.17 -9.36 5.11
N ASN A 221 -15.25 -8.05 4.88
CA ASN A 221 -15.16 -7.42 3.56
C ASN A 221 -13.77 -6.86 3.24
N LEU A 222 -12.82 -6.95 4.19
CA LEU A 222 -11.46 -6.47 3.99
C LEU A 222 -10.81 -7.27 2.86
N LEU A 223 -10.21 -6.55 1.91
CA LEU A 223 -9.50 -7.05 0.74
C LEU A 223 -8.00 -6.87 0.92
N CYS A 224 -7.59 -5.68 1.36
CA CYS A 224 -6.20 -5.32 1.60
C CYS A 224 -5.97 -4.94 3.06
N LEU A 225 -4.96 -5.57 3.66
CA LEU A 225 -4.42 -5.17 4.96
C LEU A 225 -2.90 -4.98 4.84
N ASP A 226 -2.45 -3.75 5.07
CA ASP A 226 -1.03 -3.44 5.22
C ASP A 226 -0.72 -3.06 6.66
N VAL A 227 0.10 -3.85 7.33
CA VAL A 227 0.63 -3.59 8.68
C VAL A 227 2.16 -3.69 8.66
N SER A 228 2.78 -3.43 7.51
CA SER A 228 4.22 -3.46 7.35
C SER A 228 4.91 -2.40 8.22
N GLU A 229 6.20 -2.53 8.49
CA GLU A 229 6.97 -1.51 9.21
C GLU A 229 6.36 -1.16 10.59
N ASN A 230 6.04 -2.20 11.35
CA ASN A 230 5.49 -2.09 12.71
C ASN A 230 6.37 -2.91 13.69
N LYS A 231 5.86 -3.18 14.90
CA LYS A 231 6.55 -3.95 15.95
C LYS A 231 5.80 -5.25 16.28
N LEU A 232 5.04 -5.80 15.33
CA LEU A 232 4.21 -6.97 15.57
C LEU A 232 5.08 -8.19 15.84
N GLU A 233 4.88 -8.83 16.99
CA GLU A 233 5.53 -10.11 17.33
C GLU A 233 4.73 -11.33 16.85
N ARG A 234 3.42 -11.15 16.64
CA ARG A 234 2.50 -12.20 16.18
C ARG A 234 1.29 -11.58 15.48
N LEU A 235 0.62 -12.40 14.67
CA LEU A 235 -0.73 -12.10 14.18
C LEU A 235 -1.76 -12.91 15.01
N PRO A 236 -2.97 -12.37 15.27
CA PRO A 236 -4.02 -13.11 15.98
C PRO A 236 -4.58 -14.25 15.12
N GLU A 237 -5.07 -15.34 15.74
CA GLU A 237 -5.72 -16.46 15.04
C GLU A 237 -7.02 -16.04 14.33
N GLU A 238 -7.65 -15.00 14.87
CA GLU A 238 -8.86 -14.36 14.35
C GLU A 238 -8.64 -13.71 12.98
N ILE A 239 -7.39 -13.56 12.51
CA ILE A 239 -7.09 -13.15 11.12
C ILE A 239 -7.86 -13.99 10.10
N SER A 240 -8.11 -15.27 10.43
CA SER A 240 -8.91 -16.20 9.64
C SER A 240 -10.35 -15.77 9.38
N GLY A 241 -10.89 -14.84 10.17
CA GLY A 241 -12.23 -14.28 10.00
C GLY A 241 -12.35 -13.28 8.84
N MET A 242 -11.23 -12.71 8.37
CA MET A 242 -11.17 -11.80 7.22
C MET A 242 -11.27 -12.58 5.89
N SER A 243 -12.41 -13.25 5.70
CA SER A 243 -12.63 -14.23 4.61
C SER A 243 -12.57 -13.66 3.18
N SER A 244 -12.57 -12.33 3.04
CA SER A 244 -12.42 -11.67 1.74
C SER A 244 -11.00 -11.25 1.40
N LEU A 245 -10.07 -11.37 2.36
CA LEU A 245 -8.71 -10.84 2.23
C LEU A 245 -7.98 -11.47 1.04
N THR A 246 -7.45 -10.60 0.18
CA THR A 246 -6.67 -10.93 -1.00
C THR A 246 -5.20 -10.57 -0.82
N ASP A 247 -4.93 -9.50 -0.08
CA ASP A 247 -3.60 -8.91 0.06
C ASP A 247 -3.29 -8.72 1.55
N LEU A 248 -2.28 -9.43 2.04
CA LEU A 248 -1.78 -9.29 3.41
C LEU A 248 -0.30 -8.93 3.38
N LEU A 249 0.01 -7.70 3.78
CA LEU A 249 1.35 -7.15 3.83
C LEU A 249 1.72 -6.97 5.31
N VAL A 250 2.71 -7.74 5.76
CA VAL A 250 3.19 -7.79 7.15
C VAL A 250 4.72 -7.68 7.19
N SER A 251 5.32 -7.09 6.16
CA SER A 251 6.78 -6.97 6.00
C SER A 251 7.39 -6.11 7.11
N GLN A 252 8.69 -6.26 7.39
CA GLN A 252 9.40 -5.41 8.36
C GLN A 252 8.75 -5.37 9.76
N ASN A 253 8.53 -6.55 10.33
CA ASN A 253 7.97 -6.73 11.68
C ASN A 253 8.86 -7.70 12.49
N LEU A 254 8.38 -8.15 13.65
CA LEU A 254 9.12 -9.03 14.57
C LEU A 254 8.53 -10.45 14.63
N ILE A 255 7.74 -10.85 13.62
CA ILE A 255 6.94 -12.09 13.66
C ILE A 255 7.84 -13.32 13.59
N GLU A 256 7.67 -14.24 14.54
CA GLU A 256 8.42 -15.51 14.58
C GLU A 256 7.66 -16.68 13.94
N VAL A 257 6.33 -16.67 14.01
CA VAL A 257 5.44 -17.72 13.47
C VAL A 257 4.14 -17.08 12.99
N LEU A 258 3.65 -17.50 11.81
CA LEU A 258 2.31 -17.15 11.35
C LEU A 258 1.25 -18.05 12.02
N PRO A 259 0.07 -17.52 12.38
CA PRO A 259 -1.01 -18.32 12.96
C PRO A 259 -1.54 -19.35 11.96
N ASP A 260 -2.02 -20.49 12.45
CA ASP A 260 -2.56 -21.56 11.60
C ASP A 260 -3.84 -21.11 10.88
N GLY A 261 -4.55 -20.13 11.45
CA GLY A 261 -5.66 -19.43 10.83
C GLY A 261 -5.39 -18.89 9.42
N ILE A 262 -4.13 -18.64 9.03
CA ILE A 262 -3.79 -18.17 7.68
C ILE A 262 -4.30 -19.12 6.59
N GLY A 263 -4.29 -20.44 6.83
CA GLY A 263 -4.75 -21.45 5.87
C GLY A 263 -6.24 -21.37 5.53
N LYS A 264 -7.03 -20.66 6.34
CA LYS A 264 -8.46 -20.42 6.10
C LYS A 264 -8.72 -19.27 5.12
N LEU A 265 -7.73 -18.44 4.81
CA LEU A 265 -7.85 -17.32 3.88
C LEU A 265 -7.83 -17.79 2.42
N LYS A 266 -8.93 -18.39 1.96
CA LYS A 266 -9.02 -19.04 0.63
C LYS A 266 -8.92 -18.08 -0.55
N LYS A 267 -9.10 -16.78 -0.34
CA LYS A 267 -8.95 -15.72 -1.35
C LYS A 267 -7.59 -15.04 -1.33
N LEU A 268 -6.74 -15.32 -0.33
CA LEU A 268 -5.43 -14.70 -0.21
C LEU A 268 -4.61 -15.01 -1.46
N SER A 269 -4.20 -13.95 -2.15
CA SER A 269 -3.45 -13.96 -3.40
C SER A 269 -2.01 -13.51 -3.17
N ILE A 270 -1.82 -12.46 -2.36
CA ILE A 270 -0.52 -11.89 -2.06
C ILE A 270 -0.27 -11.96 -0.56
N LEU A 271 0.83 -12.59 -0.18
CA LEU A 271 1.32 -12.62 1.20
C LEU A 271 2.78 -12.18 1.23
N LYS A 272 3.03 -11.00 1.81
CA LYS A 272 4.40 -10.48 2.02
C LYS A 272 4.73 -10.46 3.49
N VAL A 273 5.77 -11.21 3.86
CA VAL A 273 6.26 -11.36 5.24
C VAL A 273 7.78 -11.22 5.27
N ASP A 274 8.35 -10.46 4.33
CA ASP A 274 9.79 -10.21 4.30
C ASP A 274 10.26 -9.39 5.49
N GLN A 275 11.56 -9.50 5.81
CA GLN A 275 12.21 -8.79 6.91
C GLN A 275 11.51 -9.01 8.26
N ASN A 276 11.24 -10.27 8.58
CA ASN A 276 10.66 -10.70 9.85
C ASN A 276 11.62 -11.65 10.57
N ARG A 277 11.13 -12.34 11.60
CA ARG A 277 11.91 -13.32 12.38
C ARG A 277 11.41 -14.75 12.19
N LEU A 278 10.74 -15.05 11.08
CA LEU A 278 10.09 -16.34 10.89
C LEU A 278 11.10 -17.49 11.00
N ILE A 279 10.90 -18.35 11.99
CA ILE A 279 11.72 -19.55 12.20
C ILE A 279 11.18 -20.75 11.42
N GLN A 280 9.88 -20.76 11.16
CA GLN A 280 9.18 -21.79 10.42
C GLN A 280 7.98 -21.22 9.66
N LEU A 281 7.58 -21.92 8.61
CA LEU A 281 6.31 -21.74 7.94
C LEU A 281 5.49 -23.01 8.14
N THR A 282 4.29 -22.91 8.73
CA THR A 282 3.48 -24.09 9.09
C THR A 282 2.88 -24.75 7.86
N GLU A 283 2.43 -26.00 8.00
CA GLU A 283 1.80 -26.74 6.89
C GLU A 283 0.48 -26.08 6.42
N CYS A 284 -0.13 -25.21 7.22
CA CYS A 284 -1.34 -24.47 6.88
C CYS A 284 -1.17 -23.52 5.69
N ILE A 285 0.06 -23.09 5.36
CA ILE A 285 0.29 -22.21 4.20
C ILE A 285 -0.23 -22.85 2.90
N GLY A 286 -0.07 -24.16 2.75
CA GLY A 286 -0.53 -24.90 1.56
C GLY A 286 -2.05 -24.99 1.43
N GLU A 287 -2.80 -24.47 2.38
CA GLU A 287 -4.26 -24.33 2.30
C GLU A 287 -4.71 -22.98 1.70
N CYS A 288 -3.79 -22.05 1.46
CA CYS A 288 -4.03 -20.78 0.77
C CYS A 288 -4.11 -21.02 -0.75
N GLU A 289 -5.15 -21.72 -1.22
CA GLU A 289 -5.27 -22.22 -2.61
C GLU A 289 -5.24 -21.14 -3.70
N SER A 290 -5.51 -19.89 -3.34
CA SER A 290 -5.47 -18.74 -4.26
C SER A 290 -4.13 -18.03 -4.32
N LEU A 291 -3.15 -18.41 -3.50
CA LEU A 291 -1.90 -17.69 -3.37
C LEU A 291 -1.12 -17.69 -4.69
N THR A 292 -0.76 -16.51 -5.16
CA THR A 292 -0.01 -16.26 -6.39
C THR A 292 1.37 -15.69 -6.11
N GLU A 293 1.51 -14.92 -5.03
CA GLU A 293 2.78 -14.33 -4.60
C GLU A 293 3.01 -14.59 -3.11
N LEU A 294 4.19 -15.14 -2.80
CA LEU A 294 4.66 -15.37 -1.44
C LEU A 294 6.09 -14.84 -1.29
N VAL A 295 6.25 -13.79 -0.49
CA VAL A 295 7.55 -13.15 -0.21
C VAL A 295 7.94 -13.38 1.24
N LEU A 296 9.07 -14.06 1.44
CA LEU A 296 9.61 -14.51 2.73
C LEU A 296 11.08 -14.07 2.90
N THR A 297 11.53 -13.13 2.08
CA THR A 297 12.91 -12.62 2.06
C THR A 297 13.37 -12.17 3.44
N GLU A 298 14.63 -12.43 3.81
CA GLU A 298 15.21 -11.97 5.08
C GLU A 298 14.43 -12.43 6.31
N ASN A 299 14.33 -13.75 6.46
CA ASN A 299 13.77 -14.43 7.64
C ASN A 299 14.77 -15.45 8.20
N GLN A 300 14.32 -16.34 9.10
CA GLN A 300 15.17 -17.34 9.75
C GLN A 300 14.76 -18.79 9.42
N LEU A 301 14.07 -19.00 8.30
CA LEU A 301 13.50 -20.29 7.93
C LEU A 301 14.60 -21.34 7.72
N LEU A 302 14.41 -22.51 8.32
CA LEU A 302 15.31 -23.67 8.17
C LEU A 302 14.83 -24.65 7.09
N VAL A 303 13.52 -24.75 6.91
CA VAL A 303 12.86 -25.63 5.94
C VAL A 303 11.61 -24.93 5.38
N LEU A 304 11.19 -25.32 4.18
CA LEU A 304 9.84 -25.07 3.69
C LEU A 304 8.95 -26.29 4.00
N PRO A 305 7.67 -26.10 4.38
CA PRO A 305 6.74 -27.19 4.63
C PRO A 305 6.44 -27.97 3.35
N ARG A 306 6.05 -29.25 3.48
CA ARG A 306 5.70 -30.08 2.32
C ARG A 306 4.44 -29.57 1.61
N SER A 307 3.52 -28.97 2.38
CA SER A 307 2.29 -28.39 1.85
C SER A 307 2.51 -27.26 0.85
N ILE A 308 3.72 -26.67 0.74
CA ILE A 308 4.02 -25.65 -0.28
C ILE A 308 3.65 -26.15 -1.69
N GLY A 309 3.84 -27.45 -1.96
CA GLY A 309 3.49 -28.10 -3.22
C GLY A 309 1.99 -28.13 -3.55
N LYS A 310 1.13 -27.77 -2.60
CA LYS A 310 -0.32 -27.63 -2.82
C LYS A 310 -0.68 -26.29 -3.46
N LEU A 311 0.20 -25.30 -3.43
CA LEU A 311 -0.04 -23.96 -3.97
C LEU A 311 0.06 -23.95 -5.50
N LYS A 312 -0.96 -24.50 -6.16
CA LYS A 312 -0.98 -24.70 -7.62
C LYS A 312 -1.00 -23.39 -8.42
N LYS A 313 -1.45 -22.29 -7.82
CA LYS A 313 -1.49 -20.95 -8.44
C LYS A 313 -0.27 -20.08 -8.12
N LEU A 314 0.64 -20.56 -7.25
CA LEU A 314 1.80 -19.78 -6.85
C LEU A 314 2.67 -19.52 -8.08
N ASN A 315 2.84 -18.25 -8.41
CA ASN A 315 3.59 -17.78 -9.56
C ASN A 315 4.96 -17.23 -9.14
N ASN A 316 5.00 -16.49 -8.04
CA ASN A 316 6.21 -15.90 -7.50
C ASN A 316 6.44 -16.39 -6.07
N LEU A 317 7.59 -17.06 -5.86
CA LEU A 317 8.05 -17.45 -4.54
C LEU A 317 9.44 -16.85 -4.30
N ASN A 318 9.54 -15.96 -3.32
CA ASN A 318 10.82 -15.41 -2.88
C ASN A 318 11.11 -15.86 -1.44
N VAL A 319 12.20 -16.59 -1.24
CA VAL A 319 12.69 -17.07 0.06
C VAL A 319 14.17 -16.73 0.22
N ASP A 320 14.61 -15.63 -0.37
CA ASP A 320 15.98 -15.14 -0.31
C ASP A 320 16.41 -14.87 1.15
N ARG A 321 17.71 -14.97 1.42
CA ARG A 321 18.32 -14.60 2.71
C ARG A 321 17.66 -15.27 3.91
N ASN A 322 17.53 -16.59 3.82
CA ASN A 322 17.05 -17.45 4.90
C ASN A 322 18.15 -18.44 5.32
N LYS A 323 17.79 -19.47 6.08
CA LYS A 323 18.72 -20.50 6.58
C LYS A 323 18.38 -21.88 6.02
N LEU A 324 17.71 -21.96 4.86
CA LEU A 324 17.24 -23.22 4.28
C LEU A 324 18.41 -24.15 3.94
N MET A 325 18.36 -25.39 4.42
CA MET A 325 19.39 -26.41 4.13
C MET A 325 19.00 -27.33 2.97
N SER A 326 17.70 -27.45 2.70
CA SER A 326 17.12 -28.26 1.63
C SER A 326 15.76 -27.71 1.23
N LEU A 327 15.33 -28.01 0.01
CA LEU A 327 13.97 -27.79 -0.45
C LEU A 327 13.16 -29.10 -0.37
N PRO A 328 11.86 -29.06 -0.01
CA PRO A 328 10.99 -30.23 -0.09
C PRO A 328 10.79 -30.64 -1.55
N LYS A 329 10.75 -31.95 -1.84
CA LYS A 329 10.47 -32.45 -3.20
C LYS A 329 9.10 -31.99 -3.72
N GLU A 330 8.17 -31.75 -2.81
CA GLU A 330 6.83 -31.28 -3.09
C GLU A 330 6.80 -29.90 -3.75
N ILE A 331 7.90 -29.13 -3.75
CA ILE A 331 8.01 -27.87 -4.49
C ILE A 331 7.70 -28.03 -6.00
N GLY A 332 7.97 -29.21 -6.57
CA GLY A 332 7.57 -29.55 -7.93
C GLY A 332 6.06 -29.52 -8.17
N GLY A 333 5.26 -29.58 -7.10
CA GLY A 333 3.82 -29.44 -7.14
C GLY A 333 3.33 -28.03 -7.46
N CYS A 334 4.16 -26.98 -7.30
CA CYS A 334 3.82 -25.60 -7.66
C CYS A 334 3.84 -25.42 -9.19
N CYS A 335 2.86 -26.00 -9.89
CA CYS A 335 2.87 -26.12 -11.35
C CYS A 335 2.83 -24.79 -12.10
N SER A 336 2.35 -23.72 -11.47
CA SER A 336 2.31 -22.36 -12.06
C SER A 336 3.50 -21.48 -11.65
N LEU A 337 4.46 -22.03 -10.90
CA LEU A 337 5.61 -21.28 -10.38
C LEU A 337 6.47 -20.80 -11.53
N ASN A 338 6.58 -19.47 -11.68
CA ASN A 338 7.28 -18.81 -12.77
C ASN A 338 8.64 -18.27 -12.33
N VAL A 339 8.65 -17.60 -11.17
CA VAL A 339 9.84 -17.02 -10.55
C VAL A 339 10.04 -17.68 -9.19
N PHE A 340 11.21 -18.29 -9.01
CA PHE A 340 11.61 -18.85 -7.73
C PHE A 340 12.99 -18.32 -7.32
N CYS A 341 13.01 -17.48 -6.29
CA CYS A 341 14.23 -16.94 -5.71
C CYS A 341 14.49 -17.58 -4.35
N VAL A 342 15.67 -18.17 -4.17
CA VAL A 342 16.14 -18.76 -2.91
C VAL A 342 17.63 -18.46 -2.70
N ARG A 343 18.00 -17.22 -3.00
CA ARG A 343 19.36 -16.68 -2.86
C ARG A 343 19.82 -16.69 -1.41
N GLU A 344 21.13 -16.71 -1.21
CA GLU A 344 21.77 -16.51 0.10
C GLU A 344 21.19 -17.44 1.19
N ASN A 345 20.99 -18.71 0.86
CA ASN A 345 20.56 -19.76 1.76
C ASN A 345 21.71 -20.76 2.01
N ARG A 346 21.41 -21.96 2.54
CA ARG A 346 22.39 -23.01 2.84
C ARG A 346 22.09 -24.29 2.06
N LEU A 347 21.43 -24.18 0.91
CA LEU A 347 21.03 -25.33 0.11
C LEU A 347 22.26 -26.08 -0.39
N THR A 348 22.27 -27.39 -0.18
CA THR A 348 23.34 -28.29 -0.67
C THR A 348 22.97 -28.98 -1.98
N ARG A 349 21.66 -29.08 -2.26
CA ARG A 349 21.09 -29.71 -3.45
C ARG A 349 19.77 -29.04 -3.83
N ILE A 350 19.42 -29.12 -5.10
CA ILE A 350 18.07 -28.84 -5.61
C ILE A 350 17.38 -30.18 -5.91
N PRO A 351 16.14 -30.42 -5.44
CA PRO A 351 15.44 -31.68 -5.71
C PRO A 351 15.10 -31.82 -7.19
N SER A 352 15.18 -33.05 -7.71
CA SER A 352 14.90 -33.34 -9.13
C SER A 352 13.47 -32.97 -9.54
N GLU A 353 12.55 -33.03 -8.59
CA GLU A 353 11.12 -32.76 -8.72
C GLU A 353 10.82 -31.29 -9.05
N ILE A 354 11.77 -30.36 -8.86
CA ILE A 354 11.59 -28.97 -9.31
C ILE A 354 11.25 -28.88 -10.82
N ALA A 355 11.68 -29.87 -11.61
CA ALA A 355 11.36 -30.00 -13.02
C ALA A 355 9.87 -30.22 -13.32
N GLN A 356 9.06 -30.54 -12.30
CA GLN A 356 7.59 -30.64 -12.40
C GLN A 356 6.90 -29.28 -12.34
N ALA A 357 7.57 -28.23 -11.88
CA ALA A 357 7.12 -26.85 -12.02
C ALA A 357 7.34 -26.39 -13.47
N THR A 358 6.52 -26.88 -14.38
CA THR A 358 6.74 -26.75 -15.83
C THR A 358 6.75 -25.31 -16.33
N GLU A 359 6.12 -24.41 -15.59
CA GLU A 359 6.08 -22.98 -15.87
C GLU A 359 7.24 -22.20 -15.23
N LEU A 360 8.26 -22.87 -14.66
CA LEU A 360 9.40 -22.20 -14.07
C LEU A 360 10.32 -21.63 -15.16
N HIS A 361 10.44 -20.31 -15.18
CA HIS A 361 11.24 -19.58 -16.16
C HIS A 361 12.46 -18.90 -15.54
N VAL A 362 12.37 -18.52 -14.27
CA VAL A 362 13.47 -17.88 -13.53
C VAL A 362 13.72 -18.65 -12.24
N LEU A 363 14.93 -19.18 -12.11
CA LEU A 363 15.41 -19.82 -10.89
C LEU A 363 16.67 -19.10 -10.40
N ASP A 364 16.61 -18.52 -9.21
CA ASP A 364 17.76 -17.90 -8.58
C ASP A 364 18.19 -18.66 -7.32
N VAL A 365 19.37 -19.27 -7.38
CA VAL A 365 19.96 -20.06 -6.29
C VAL A 365 21.35 -19.52 -5.93
N ALA A 366 21.66 -18.27 -6.28
CA ALA A 366 22.94 -17.65 -5.99
C ALA A 366 23.24 -17.62 -4.48
N GLY A 367 24.51 -17.75 -4.09
CA GLY A 367 24.90 -17.68 -2.68
C GLY A 367 24.46 -18.87 -1.82
N ASN A 368 24.20 -20.04 -2.42
CA ASN A 368 23.98 -21.30 -1.70
C ASN A 368 25.27 -22.13 -1.59
N ARG A 369 25.16 -23.44 -1.35
CA ARG A 369 26.26 -24.40 -1.18
C ARG A 369 26.10 -25.58 -2.13
N LEU A 370 25.56 -25.34 -3.32
CA LEU A 370 25.26 -26.37 -4.30
C LEU A 370 26.56 -26.94 -4.88
N SER A 371 26.71 -28.27 -4.86
CA SER A 371 27.86 -28.93 -5.51
C SER A 371 27.63 -29.16 -6.99
N HIS A 372 26.38 -29.42 -7.36
CA HIS A 372 25.91 -29.68 -8.71
C HIS A 372 24.40 -29.35 -8.78
N LEU A 373 23.83 -29.45 -9.97
CA LEU A 373 22.39 -29.30 -10.21
C LEU A 373 21.80 -30.61 -10.77
N PRO A 374 20.52 -30.93 -10.52
CA PRO A 374 19.92 -32.15 -11.07
C PRO A 374 19.75 -32.05 -12.60
N LEU A 375 20.00 -33.16 -13.31
CA LEU A 375 19.83 -33.23 -14.77
C LEU A 375 18.40 -32.90 -15.23
N SER A 376 17.40 -33.14 -14.37
CA SER A 376 16.00 -32.84 -14.65
C SER A 376 15.74 -31.36 -14.94
N LEU A 377 16.58 -30.42 -14.49
CA LEU A 377 16.43 -29.01 -14.84
C LEU A 377 16.50 -28.74 -16.35
N THR A 378 17.15 -29.62 -17.13
CA THR A 378 17.20 -29.50 -18.60
C THR A 378 15.85 -29.67 -19.28
N SER A 379 14.83 -30.23 -18.60
CA SER A 379 13.48 -30.31 -19.16
C SER A 379 12.70 -29.01 -19.05
N LEU A 380 13.15 -28.06 -18.22
CA LEU A 380 12.54 -26.75 -18.06
C LEU A 380 13.03 -25.79 -19.14
N LYS A 381 12.15 -24.88 -19.58
CA LYS A 381 12.48 -23.80 -20.53
C LYS A 381 12.91 -22.54 -19.77
N LEU A 382 13.93 -22.68 -18.93
CA LEU A 382 14.45 -21.55 -18.14
C LEU A 382 14.92 -20.42 -19.06
N LYS A 383 14.46 -19.21 -18.78
CA LYS A 383 14.96 -17.95 -19.35
C LYS A 383 16.15 -17.44 -18.55
N ALA A 384 16.18 -17.72 -17.25
CA ALA A 384 17.28 -17.37 -16.36
C ALA A 384 17.51 -18.43 -15.27
N LEU A 385 18.79 -18.71 -15.00
CA LEU A 385 19.29 -19.54 -13.92
C LEU A 385 20.53 -18.86 -13.33
N TRP A 386 20.38 -18.30 -12.14
CA TRP A 386 21.43 -17.56 -11.45
C TRP A 386 22.12 -18.43 -10.39
N LEU A 387 23.44 -18.59 -10.52
CA LEU A 387 24.27 -19.36 -9.57
C LEU A 387 25.22 -18.46 -8.77
N SER A 388 25.41 -17.21 -9.17
CA SER A 388 26.31 -16.25 -8.53
C SER A 388 25.88 -14.81 -8.80
N ASP A 389 26.15 -13.89 -7.86
CA ASP A 389 25.81 -12.47 -7.95
C ASP A 389 26.56 -11.75 -9.08
N ASN A 390 27.77 -12.22 -9.40
CA ASN A 390 28.63 -11.63 -10.41
C ASN A 390 28.48 -12.31 -11.79
N GLN A 391 27.41 -13.09 -11.98
CA GLN A 391 27.13 -13.75 -13.24
C GLN A 391 26.70 -12.71 -14.30
N SER A 392 27.32 -12.73 -15.48
CA SER A 392 27.12 -11.72 -16.52
C SER A 392 25.99 -12.04 -17.51
N GLN A 393 25.52 -13.29 -17.55
CA GLN A 393 24.47 -13.76 -18.46
C GLN A 393 23.43 -14.57 -17.70
N PRO A 394 22.14 -14.51 -18.06
CA PRO A 394 21.08 -15.19 -17.33
C PRO A 394 21.13 -16.72 -17.46
N LEU A 395 21.75 -17.29 -18.50
CA LEU A 395 21.88 -18.73 -18.69
C LEU A 395 23.34 -19.13 -18.90
N LEU A 396 23.72 -20.26 -18.31
CA LEU A 396 25.05 -20.85 -18.42
C LEU A 396 25.03 -22.06 -19.35
N THR A 397 26.19 -22.40 -19.89
CA THR A 397 26.39 -23.69 -20.57
C THR A 397 26.77 -24.74 -19.52
N PHE A 398 25.99 -25.80 -19.41
CA PHE A 398 26.22 -26.89 -18.46
C PHE A 398 26.85 -28.10 -19.15
N GLN A 399 27.64 -28.86 -18.37
CA GLN A 399 28.16 -30.17 -18.74
C GLN A 399 27.46 -31.24 -17.91
N THR A 400 27.32 -32.45 -18.46
CA THR A 400 26.80 -33.60 -17.72
C THR A 400 27.97 -34.33 -17.05
N ASP A 401 27.82 -34.58 -15.74
CA ASP A 401 28.75 -35.38 -14.94
C ASP A 401 27.98 -36.47 -14.18
N VAL A 402 28.67 -37.29 -13.38
CA VAL A 402 28.07 -38.30 -12.51
C VAL A 402 28.43 -37.97 -11.06
N ASP A 403 27.41 -37.86 -10.22
CA ASP A 403 27.61 -37.72 -8.78
C ASP A 403 28.21 -39.03 -8.23
N MET A 404 29.39 -38.94 -7.63
CA MET A 404 30.14 -40.09 -7.14
C MET A 404 29.47 -40.78 -5.96
N GLU A 405 28.63 -40.08 -5.19
CA GLU A 405 27.92 -40.66 -4.04
C GLU A 405 26.66 -41.43 -4.46
N THR A 406 25.91 -40.89 -5.43
CA THR A 406 24.59 -41.42 -5.82
C THR A 406 24.62 -42.21 -7.14
N GLY A 407 25.63 -42.00 -7.97
CA GLY A 407 25.70 -42.53 -9.34
C GLY A 407 24.75 -41.85 -10.32
N GLU A 408 24.06 -40.79 -9.92
CA GLU A 408 23.10 -40.06 -10.76
C GLU A 408 23.82 -39.10 -11.72
N LYS A 409 23.23 -38.90 -12.90
CA LYS A 409 23.71 -37.86 -13.82
C LYS A 409 23.32 -36.48 -13.31
N VAL A 410 24.29 -35.56 -13.29
CA VAL A 410 24.13 -34.20 -12.77
C VAL A 410 24.64 -33.17 -13.77
N LEU A 411 24.27 -31.91 -13.55
CA LEU A 411 24.77 -30.76 -14.29
C LEU A 411 25.84 -30.04 -13.48
N THR A 412 26.97 -29.76 -14.12
CA THR A 412 28.06 -28.97 -13.56
C THR A 412 28.47 -27.82 -14.50
N CYS A 413 29.10 -26.79 -13.96
CA CYS A 413 29.69 -25.69 -14.71
C CYS A 413 30.80 -25.02 -13.89
N VAL A 414 31.46 -24.01 -14.45
CA VAL A 414 32.55 -23.26 -13.78
C VAL A 414 32.14 -22.59 -12.46
N LEU A 415 30.85 -22.36 -12.23
CA LEU A 415 30.32 -21.77 -10.99
C LEU A 415 29.93 -22.80 -9.92
N LEU A 416 30.18 -24.10 -10.17
CA LEU A 416 29.92 -25.19 -9.24
C LEU A 416 31.22 -25.94 -8.90
N PRO A 417 31.46 -26.34 -7.63
CA PRO A 417 30.57 -26.14 -6.48
C PRO A 417 30.53 -24.67 -6.04
N GLN A 418 29.36 -24.22 -5.55
CA GLN A 418 29.23 -22.90 -4.93
C GLN A 418 30.04 -22.86 -3.64
N MET A 419 30.90 -21.84 -3.54
CA MET A 419 31.59 -21.52 -2.31
C MET A 419 30.67 -20.71 -1.37
N PRO A 420 30.80 -20.86 -0.04
CA PRO A 420 30.12 -19.97 0.90
C PRO A 420 30.49 -18.51 0.60
N SER A 421 29.51 -17.62 0.54
CA SER A 421 29.73 -16.18 0.40
C SER A 421 30.53 -15.63 1.60
N ASP A 422 31.53 -14.80 1.31
CA ASP A 422 32.27 -14.05 2.33
C ASP A 422 31.35 -12.97 2.93
N PRO A 423 31.27 -12.75 4.25
CA PRO A 423 30.29 -11.85 4.88
C PRO A 423 30.44 -10.36 4.52
N SER A 424 31.41 -9.99 3.68
CA SER A 424 31.86 -8.62 3.42
C SER A 424 31.32 -8.02 2.11
N GLY A 425 30.59 -8.79 1.30
CA GLY A 425 30.11 -8.34 -0.02
C GLY A 425 28.79 -7.59 0.01
N GLN A 426 28.80 -6.30 -0.34
CA GLN A 426 27.60 -5.58 -0.77
C GLN A 426 27.06 -6.24 -2.06
N GLY A 427 26.07 -7.12 -1.92
CA GLY A 427 25.35 -7.69 -3.06
C GLY A 427 24.56 -6.60 -3.78
N ILE A 428 24.68 -6.55 -5.11
CA ILE A 428 23.86 -5.69 -5.94
C ILE A 428 22.39 -6.14 -5.80
N ASN A 429 21.51 -5.18 -5.53
CA ASN A 429 20.07 -5.42 -5.41
C ASN A 429 19.48 -5.69 -6.81
N ILE A 430 19.49 -6.95 -7.25
CA ILE A 430 19.03 -7.37 -8.60
C ILE A 430 17.48 -7.39 -8.71
N ILE A 431 16.75 -7.03 -7.64
CA ILE A 431 15.28 -6.92 -7.68
C ILE A 431 14.79 -6.00 -8.82
N LEU A 432 15.56 -4.94 -9.16
CA LEU A 432 15.22 -4.04 -10.27
C LEU A 432 15.37 -4.65 -11.68
N TRP A 433 16.07 -5.78 -11.84
CA TRP A 433 16.22 -6.47 -13.14
C TRP A 433 15.24 -7.61 -13.36
N LEU A 434 14.54 -8.08 -12.31
CA LEU A 434 13.55 -9.16 -12.42
C LEU A 434 12.29 -8.74 -13.21
N TRP A 435 11.96 -7.45 -13.23
CA TRP A 435 10.85 -6.89 -14.02
C TRP A 435 11.09 -6.87 -15.54
N LEU A 436 12.30 -7.19 -16.01
CA LEU A 436 12.59 -7.30 -17.45
C LEU A 436 12.25 -8.68 -18.04
N PHE A 437 11.87 -9.66 -17.21
CA PHE A 437 11.68 -11.06 -17.65
C PHE A 437 10.34 -11.70 -17.23
N ILE A 438 9.53 -11.01 -16.41
CA ILE A 438 8.08 -11.25 -16.24
C ILE A 438 7.37 -10.60 -17.42
#